data_AF-A0A380PAF7-F1
#
_entry.id   AF-A0A380PAF7-F1
#
_cell.length_a   1.000
_cell.length_b   1.000
_cell.length_c   1.000
_cell.angle_alpha   90.00
_cell.angle_beta   90.00
_cell.angle_gamma   90.00
#
_symmetry.space_group_name_H-M   'P 1'
#
loop_
_entity.id
_entity.type
_entity.pdbx_description
1 polymer ?
#
loop_
_entity_poly.entity_id
_entity_poly.type
_entity_poly.pdbx_seq_one_letter_code
_entity_poly.pdbx_strand_id
1 'polypeptide(L)'
;MEEVTQLDPLSVEMIDQGLAKLEGDIIQIPPMFSAVKVNGRRLYDYARAGETVERPKRDATIYEFKRTSEPIFDAMTQTQTFAFKAVVSKGTYIRTLAVDFGKQFALPSVMSQLTRQSAGGFTLAESHSLADVATEMEKREISMIGYSRLIARLHNTQVWLYRMIFGSSSRTVSDYLRIYIPKNQKELLLHIIVK
;
A
#
# COMPACT_ATOMS: atom_id res chain seq x y z
N MET A 1 -19.40 26.64 -23.83
CA MET A 1 -18.37 25.61 -24.00
C MET A 1 -17.07 26.28 -23.62
N GLU A 2 -16.53 25.99 -22.43
CA GLU A 2 -15.22 26.52 -22.05
C GLU A 2 -14.17 25.89 -22.97
N GLU A 3 -13.36 26.76 -23.56
CA GLU A 3 -12.27 26.40 -24.45
C GLU A 3 -11.25 25.58 -23.65
N VAL A 4 -11.07 24.31 -24.01
CA VAL A 4 -10.05 23.46 -23.41
C VAL A 4 -8.71 24.03 -23.84
N THR A 5 -8.10 24.83 -22.95
CA THR A 5 -6.74 25.33 -23.14
C THR A 5 -5.83 24.11 -23.22
N GLN A 6 -5.18 23.93 -24.37
CA GLN A 6 -4.19 22.89 -24.60
C GLN A 6 -3.16 22.94 -23.48
N LEU A 7 -2.96 21.82 -22.78
CA LEU A 7 -2.05 21.77 -21.64
C LEU A 7 -0.64 21.52 -22.15
N ASP A 8 0.28 22.42 -21.82
CA ASP A 8 1.69 22.18 -22.07
C ASP A 8 2.21 21.08 -21.14
N PRO A 9 2.95 20.07 -21.65
CA PRO A 9 3.53 19.04 -20.82
C PRO A 9 4.56 19.63 -19.86
N LEU A 10 4.60 19.10 -18.64
CA LEU A 10 5.63 19.45 -17.67
C LEU A 10 7.00 19.02 -18.19
N SER A 11 8.00 19.90 -18.04
CA SER A 11 9.38 19.53 -18.32
C SER A 11 9.87 18.47 -17.33
N VAL A 12 10.92 17.74 -17.71
CA VAL A 12 11.58 16.75 -16.85
C VAL A 12 12.02 17.38 -15.54
N GLU A 13 12.60 18.58 -15.59
CA GLU A 13 13.09 19.32 -14.43
C GLU A 13 11.94 19.73 -13.51
N MET A 14 10.79 20.15 -14.07
CA MET A 14 9.61 20.47 -13.29
C MET A 14 9.08 19.24 -12.56
N ILE A 15 9.05 18.08 -13.23
CA ILE A 15 8.63 16.82 -12.61
C ILE A 15 9.59 16.45 -11.48
N ASP A 16 10.89 16.41 -11.75
CA ASP A 16 11.89 15.98 -10.78
C ASP A 16 11.92 16.91 -9.55
N GLN A 17 11.79 18.23 -9.75
CA GLN A 17 11.65 19.19 -8.65
C GLN A 17 10.34 19.04 -7.88
N GLY A 18 9.21 18.81 -8.58
CA GLY A 18 7.90 18.62 -7.96
C GLY A 18 7.84 17.36 -7.09
N LEU A 19 8.52 16.29 -7.49
CA LEU A 19 8.68 15.08 -6.69
C LEU A 19 9.55 15.34 -5.45
N ALA A 20 10.70 15.99 -5.62
CA ALA A 20 11.61 16.32 -4.52
C ALA A 20 10.96 17.21 -3.45
N LYS A 21 10.06 18.12 -3.83
CA LYS A 21 9.31 18.98 -2.89
C LYS A 21 8.37 18.22 -1.95
N LEU A 22 8.01 16.98 -2.29
CA LEU A 22 7.17 16.13 -1.44
C LEU A 22 8.00 15.27 -0.49
N GLU A 23 9.33 15.21 -0.63
CA GLU A 23 10.18 14.47 0.30
C GLU A 23 10.17 15.11 1.70
N GLY A 24 10.37 14.29 2.73
CA GLY A 24 10.33 14.69 4.13
C GLY A 24 9.00 14.38 4.84
N ASP A 25 8.77 15.07 5.95
CA ASP A 25 7.59 14.88 6.79
C ASP A 25 6.40 15.66 6.23
N ILE A 26 5.28 14.96 6.07
CA ILE A 26 4.04 15.49 5.50
C ILE A 26 2.83 15.06 6.33
N ILE A 27 1.74 15.81 6.17
CA ILE A 27 0.43 15.44 6.72
C ILE A 27 -0.44 14.93 5.58
N GLN A 28 -0.91 13.69 5.68
CA GLN A 28 -1.86 13.10 4.74
C GLN A 28 -3.26 13.01 5.32
N ILE A 29 -4.23 13.22 4.42
CA ILE A 29 -5.63 12.85 4.66
C ILE A 29 -5.89 11.56 3.87
N PRO A 30 -6.20 10.44 4.53
CA PRO A 30 -6.51 9.17 3.86
C PRO A 30 -7.61 9.35 2.83
N PRO A 31 -7.58 8.72 1.65
CA PRO A 31 -8.65 8.81 0.67
C PRO A 31 -9.96 8.20 1.20
N MET A 32 -11.11 8.66 0.67
CA MET A 32 -12.42 8.07 0.98
C MET A 32 -12.45 6.57 0.68
N PHE A 33 -11.84 6.13 -0.42
CA PHE A 33 -11.64 4.70 -0.70
C PHE A 33 -10.44 4.12 0.08
N SER A 34 -10.57 4.03 1.40
CA SER A 34 -9.58 3.43 2.28
C SER A 34 -10.20 2.62 3.42
N ALA A 35 -9.41 1.72 3.99
CA ALA A 35 -9.81 0.90 5.13
C ALA A 35 -9.72 1.66 6.48
N VAL A 36 -9.52 2.97 6.52
CA VAL A 36 -9.56 3.71 7.79
C VAL A 36 -10.97 3.65 8.37
N LYS A 37 -11.11 3.42 9.68
CA LYS A 37 -12.40 3.53 10.37
C LYS A 37 -12.58 4.94 10.91
N VAL A 38 -13.78 5.48 10.71
CA VAL A 38 -14.28 6.70 11.34
C VAL A 38 -15.67 6.35 11.89
N ASN A 39 -15.92 6.65 13.16
CA ASN A 39 -17.19 6.35 13.84
C ASN A 39 -17.64 4.88 13.67
N GLY A 40 -16.70 3.94 13.74
CA GLY A 40 -16.95 2.50 13.64
C GLY A 40 -17.09 1.94 12.21
N ARG A 41 -17.31 2.78 11.20
CA ARG A 41 -17.50 2.40 9.79
C ARG A 41 -16.24 2.69 8.96
N ARG A 42 -15.96 1.91 7.90
CA ARG A 42 -14.77 2.13 7.05
C ARG A 42 -15.04 3.28 6.07
N LEU A 43 -14.03 4.08 5.73
CA LEU A 43 -14.18 5.19 4.79
C LEU A 43 -14.73 4.73 3.42
N TYR A 44 -14.34 3.55 2.94
CA TYR A 44 -14.87 3.04 1.67
C TYR A 44 -16.37 2.71 1.74
N ASP A 45 -16.93 2.43 2.92
CA ASP A 45 -18.37 2.21 3.08
C ASP A 45 -19.15 3.51 2.92
N TYR A 46 -18.62 4.62 3.47
CA TYR A 46 -19.19 5.96 3.26
C TYR A 46 -19.14 6.33 1.78
N ALA A 47 -17.98 6.14 1.13
CA ALA A 47 -17.78 6.45 -0.28
C ALA A 47 -18.79 5.72 -1.19
N ARG A 48 -19.03 4.43 -0.93
CA ARG A 48 -19.99 3.61 -1.71
C ARG A 48 -21.45 4.02 -1.49
N ALA A 49 -21.75 4.62 -0.33
CA ALA A 49 -23.08 5.18 -0.05
C ALA A 49 -23.25 6.63 -0.55
N GLY A 50 -22.23 7.21 -1.20
CA GLY A 50 -22.25 8.62 -1.59
C GLY A 50 -22.15 9.59 -0.41
N GLU A 51 -21.81 9.10 0.78
CA GLU A 51 -21.67 9.89 1.99
C GLU A 51 -20.24 10.43 2.12
N THR A 52 -20.10 11.64 2.68
CA THR A 52 -18.80 12.19 3.06
C THR A 52 -18.69 12.25 4.57
N VAL A 53 -17.47 12.11 5.08
CA VAL A 53 -17.16 12.21 6.51
C VAL A 53 -15.82 12.92 6.67
N GLU A 54 -15.66 13.64 7.77
CA GLU A 54 -14.36 14.20 8.11
C GLU A 54 -13.33 13.07 8.33
N ARG A 55 -12.15 13.22 7.73
CA ARG A 55 -11.12 12.18 7.70
C ARG A 55 -9.96 12.62 8.58
N PRO A 56 -9.40 11.70 9.39
CA PRO A 56 -8.30 12.05 10.29
C PRO A 56 -7.06 12.42 9.48
N LYS A 57 -6.34 13.44 9.95
CA LYS A 57 -4.98 13.75 9.48
C LYS A 57 -3.99 12.74 10.06
N ARG A 58 -2.97 12.38 9.29
CA ARG A 58 -1.92 11.45 9.71
C ARG A 58 -0.57 11.93 9.24
N ASP A 59 0.43 11.76 10.09
CA ASP A 59 1.81 12.01 9.72
C ASP A 59 2.31 10.88 8.81
N ALA A 60 3.10 11.25 7.82
CA ALA A 60 3.82 10.36 6.95
C ALA A 60 5.18 10.97 6.61
N THR A 61 6.19 10.12 6.42
CA THR A 61 7.52 10.54 5.97
C THR A 61 7.80 9.93 4.62
N ILE A 62 8.26 10.75 3.68
CA ILE A 62 8.72 10.34 2.35
C ILE A 62 10.23 10.42 2.35
N TYR A 63 10.88 9.27 2.37
CA TYR A 63 12.34 9.16 2.41
C TYR A 63 12.99 9.32 1.03
N GLU A 64 12.27 8.95 -0.02
CA GLU A 64 12.72 9.08 -1.41
C GLU A 64 11.47 9.16 -2.30
N PHE A 65 11.47 10.06 -3.28
CA PHE A 65 10.44 10.13 -4.32
C PHE A 65 11.06 10.59 -5.64
N LYS A 66 11.31 9.63 -6.54
CA LYS A 66 12.07 9.88 -7.77
C LYS A 66 11.42 9.26 -8.98
N ARG A 67 11.47 9.98 -10.10
CA ARG A 67 11.11 9.47 -11.42
C ARG A 67 12.07 8.35 -11.84
N THR A 68 11.55 7.34 -12.52
CA THR A 68 12.32 6.16 -12.98
C THR A 68 12.12 5.85 -14.46
N SER A 69 11.36 6.66 -15.20
CA SER A 69 11.24 6.59 -16.65
C SER A 69 11.21 7.98 -17.25
N GLU A 70 11.47 8.08 -18.55
CA GLU A 70 11.19 9.30 -19.29
C GLU A 70 9.67 9.61 -19.30
N PRO A 71 9.26 10.88 -19.15
CA PRO A 71 7.86 11.26 -19.31
C PRO A 71 7.41 11.13 -20.75
N ILE A 72 6.22 10.58 -20.95
CA ILE A 72 5.59 10.43 -22.26
C ILE A 72 4.32 11.26 -22.28
N PHE A 73 4.22 12.18 -23.24
CA PHE A 73 3.02 12.99 -23.46
C PHE A 73 2.19 12.43 -24.62
N ASP A 74 0.91 12.19 -24.38
CA ASP A 74 -0.07 11.83 -25.39
C ASP A 74 -0.94 13.05 -25.70
N ALA A 75 -0.74 13.63 -26.89
CA ALA A 75 -1.46 14.81 -27.34
C ALA A 75 -2.96 14.55 -27.60
N MET A 76 -3.36 13.31 -27.88
CA MET A 76 -4.78 12.98 -28.13
C MET A 76 -5.58 12.98 -26.83
N THR A 77 -4.99 12.42 -25.77
CA THR A 77 -5.64 12.36 -24.46
C THR A 77 -5.28 13.54 -23.56
N GLN A 78 -4.32 14.38 -23.98
CA GLN A 78 -3.75 15.46 -23.16
C GLN A 78 -3.22 14.95 -21.81
N THR A 79 -2.57 13.78 -21.83
CA THR A 79 -2.02 13.15 -20.63
C THR A 79 -0.51 13.00 -20.70
N GLN A 80 0.16 13.20 -19.56
CA GLN A 80 1.58 12.93 -19.40
C GLN A 80 1.77 11.83 -18.37
N THR A 81 2.57 10.82 -18.71
CA THR A 81 2.78 9.63 -17.89
C THR A 81 4.25 9.38 -17.64
N PHE A 82 4.60 8.97 -16.43
CA PHE A 82 5.94 8.54 -16.05
C PHE A 82 5.88 7.57 -14.88
N ALA A 83 6.86 6.67 -14.78
CA ALA A 83 7.06 5.80 -13.64
C ALA A 83 7.89 6.51 -12.57
N PHE A 84 7.67 6.12 -11.31
CA PHE A 84 8.44 6.61 -10.18
C PHE A 84 8.67 5.50 -9.15
N LYS A 85 9.65 5.74 -8.29
CA LYS A 85 9.91 4.98 -7.06
C LYS A 85 9.71 5.89 -5.86
N ALA A 86 9.02 5.37 -4.85
CA ALA A 86 8.86 6.06 -3.56
C ALA A 86 9.23 5.14 -2.41
N VAL A 87 10.01 5.65 -1.45
CA VAL A 87 10.31 5.00 -0.17
C VAL A 87 9.62 5.81 0.93
N VAL A 88 8.72 5.17 1.67
CA VAL A 88 7.78 5.88 2.55
C VAL A 88 7.62 5.18 3.90
N SER A 89 7.19 5.94 4.90
CA SER A 89 6.78 5.39 6.19
C SER A 89 5.55 4.47 6.09
N LYS A 90 5.29 3.71 7.15
CA LYS A 90 4.08 2.86 7.23
C LYS A 90 2.82 3.71 7.12
N GLY A 91 1.80 3.17 6.43
CA GLY A 91 0.48 3.80 6.36
C GLY A 91 0.36 4.97 5.37
N THR A 92 1.42 5.30 4.63
CA THR A 92 1.41 6.32 3.58
C THR A 92 0.57 5.89 2.37
N TYR A 93 -0.27 6.80 1.88
CA TYR A 93 -1.11 6.57 0.71
C TYR A 93 -0.42 7.10 -0.55
N ILE A 94 0.19 6.20 -1.33
CA ILE A 94 0.85 6.54 -2.61
C ILE A 94 -0.12 7.21 -3.60
N ARG A 95 -1.39 6.77 -3.61
CA ARG A 95 -2.45 7.40 -4.42
C ARG A 95 -2.66 8.88 -4.07
N THR A 96 -2.59 9.23 -2.79
CA THR A 96 -2.72 10.61 -2.34
C THR A 96 -1.49 11.42 -2.76
N LEU A 97 -0.29 10.82 -2.75
CA LEU A 97 0.93 11.48 -3.24
C LEU A 97 0.87 11.85 -4.72
N ALA A 98 0.32 10.97 -5.57
CA ALA A 98 0.13 11.30 -6.98
C ALA A 98 -0.77 12.53 -7.16
N VAL A 99 -1.88 12.59 -6.40
CA VAL A 99 -2.78 13.75 -6.40
C VAL A 99 -2.08 15.00 -5.87
N ASP A 100 -1.32 14.90 -4.77
CA ASP A 100 -0.63 16.04 -4.17
C ASP A 100 0.50 16.58 -5.07
N PHE A 101 1.16 15.71 -5.85
CA PHE A 101 2.07 16.13 -6.92
C PHE A 101 1.33 16.96 -7.97
N GLY A 102 0.20 16.48 -8.51
CA GLY A 102 -0.57 17.22 -9.51
C GLY A 102 -1.06 18.58 -9.03
N LYS A 103 -1.50 18.66 -7.76
CA LYS A 103 -1.95 19.93 -7.14
C LYS A 103 -0.90 21.03 -7.15
N GLN A 104 0.40 20.70 -7.05
CA GLN A 104 1.47 21.71 -7.12
C GLN A 104 1.45 22.49 -8.44
N PHE A 105 0.93 21.89 -9.50
CA PHE A 105 0.84 22.46 -10.85
C PHE A 105 -0.60 22.79 -11.26
N ALA A 106 -1.55 22.72 -10.32
CA ALA A 106 -2.99 22.84 -10.61
C ALA A 106 -3.50 21.82 -11.65
N LEU A 107 -2.87 20.64 -11.72
CA LEU A 107 -3.23 19.57 -12.65
C LEU A 107 -3.89 18.38 -11.91
N PRO A 108 -4.91 17.75 -12.51
CA PRO A 108 -5.37 16.45 -12.03
C PRO A 108 -4.27 15.40 -12.26
N SER A 109 -4.02 14.57 -11.25
CA SER A 109 -3.08 13.45 -11.37
C SER A 109 -3.61 12.24 -10.62
N VAL A 110 -3.41 11.07 -11.22
CA VAL A 110 -3.89 9.79 -10.71
C VAL A 110 -2.81 8.72 -10.91
N MET A 111 -2.87 7.69 -10.09
CA MET A 111 -1.99 6.54 -10.18
C MET A 111 -2.70 5.42 -10.95
N SER A 112 -2.14 5.00 -12.08
CA SER A 112 -2.69 3.93 -12.94
C SER A 112 -2.18 2.54 -12.57
N GLN A 113 -0.96 2.43 -12.04
CA GLN A 113 -0.33 1.18 -11.64
C GLN A 113 0.47 1.37 -10.35
N LEU A 114 0.50 0.33 -9.50
CA LEU A 114 1.30 0.31 -8.28
C LEU A 114 1.79 -1.09 -7.96
N THR A 115 3.10 -1.23 -7.82
CA THR A 115 3.74 -2.45 -7.36
C THR A 115 4.53 -2.16 -6.10
N ARG A 116 4.23 -2.89 -5.02
CA ARG A 116 4.98 -2.77 -3.77
C ARG A 116 6.23 -3.65 -3.86
N GLN A 117 7.39 -3.03 -4.07
CA GLN A 117 8.66 -3.75 -4.25
C GLN A 117 9.24 -4.34 -2.95
N SER A 118 8.88 -3.78 -1.78
CA SER A 118 9.28 -4.32 -0.48
C SER A 118 8.32 -3.91 0.63
N ALA A 119 8.24 -4.71 1.69
CA ALA A 119 7.47 -4.41 2.90
C ALA A 119 7.99 -5.25 4.07
N GLY A 120 8.05 -4.68 5.28
CA GLY A 120 8.44 -5.43 6.49
C GLY A 120 9.83 -6.08 6.39
N GLY A 121 10.69 -5.51 5.54
CA GLY A 121 12.02 -6.02 5.20
C GLY A 121 12.03 -7.35 4.45
N PHE A 122 10.96 -7.64 3.69
CA PHE A 122 10.91 -8.62 2.61
C PHE A 122 10.83 -7.87 1.28
N THR A 123 11.40 -8.44 0.24
CA THR A 123 11.40 -7.94 -1.14
C THR A 123 10.39 -8.68 -2.00
N LEU A 124 10.02 -8.11 -3.14
CA LEU A 124 9.12 -8.76 -4.11
C LEU A 124 9.70 -10.08 -4.63
N ALA A 125 11.02 -10.21 -4.76
CA ALA A 125 11.67 -11.45 -5.18
C ALA A 125 11.54 -12.57 -4.14
N GLU A 126 11.28 -12.23 -2.88
CA GLU A 126 10.98 -13.20 -1.81
C GLU A 126 9.47 -13.51 -1.72
N SER A 127 8.64 -12.96 -2.61
CA SER A 127 7.21 -13.24 -2.63
C SER A 127 6.89 -14.43 -3.54
N HIS A 128 5.89 -15.20 -3.14
CA HIS A 128 5.34 -16.30 -3.92
C HIS A 128 3.95 -15.92 -4.41
N SER A 129 3.61 -16.31 -5.64
CA SER A 129 2.24 -16.18 -6.11
C SER A 129 1.34 -17.17 -5.37
N LEU A 130 0.03 -16.90 -5.36
CA LEU A 130 -0.93 -17.84 -4.76
C LEU A 130 -0.94 -19.21 -5.47
N ALA A 131 -0.62 -19.24 -6.77
CA ALA A 131 -0.51 -20.47 -7.54
C ALA A 131 0.73 -21.29 -7.15
N ASP A 132 1.86 -20.63 -6.93
CA ASP A 132 3.07 -21.28 -6.42
C ASP A 132 2.79 -21.89 -5.05
N VAL A 133 2.16 -21.12 -4.16
CA VAL A 133 1.78 -21.61 -2.82
C VAL A 133 0.84 -22.82 -2.91
N ALA A 134 -0.17 -22.79 -3.78
CA ALA A 134 -1.08 -23.92 -3.95
C ALA A 134 -0.35 -25.19 -4.43
N THR A 135 0.59 -25.04 -5.38
CA THR A 135 1.41 -26.14 -5.91
C THR A 135 2.30 -26.75 -4.83
N GLU A 136 2.96 -25.92 -4.02
CA GLU A 136 3.82 -26.40 -2.93
C GLU A 136 3.03 -27.03 -1.78
N MET A 137 1.80 -26.55 -1.53
CA MET A 137 0.88 -27.19 -0.58
C MET A 137 0.48 -28.60 -1.02
N GLU A 138 0.24 -28.82 -2.32
CA GLU A 138 -0.09 -30.14 -2.88
C GLU A 138 1.08 -31.13 -2.75
N LYS A 139 2.31 -30.64 -2.95
CA LYS A 139 3.54 -31.45 -2.78
C LYS A 139 3.86 -31.78 -1.31
N ARG A 140 3.20 -31.14 -0.34
CA ARG A 140 3.56 -31.15 1.10
C ARG A 140 4.98 -30.67 1.37
N GLU A 141 5.58 -29.97 0.42
CA GLU A 141 6.91 -29.37 0.50
C GLU A 141 6.78 -27.90 0.90
N ILE A 142 5.97 -27.61 1.93
CA ILE A 142 6.05 -26.30 2.57
C ILE A 142 7.34 -26.28 3.38
N SER A 143 8.45 -26.12 2.67
CA SER A 143 9.66 -25.60 3.27
C SER A 143 9.26 -24.29 3.95
N MET A 144 9.71 -24.10 5.19
CA MET A 144 9.50 -22.91 6.02
C MET A 144 10.22 -21.67 5.42
N ILE A 145 10.09 -21.48 4.11
CA ILE A 145 10.65 -20.41 3.29
C ILE A 145 9.96 -19.14 3.74
N GLY A 146 10.69 -18.34 4.53
CA GLY A 146 10.24 -17.07 5.11
C GLY A 146 10.10 -17.08 6.64
N TYR A 147 9.83 -18.23 7.27
CA TYR A 147 9.65 -18.28 8.72
C TYR A 147 10.97 -18.14 9.50
N SER A 148 12.09 -18.66 8.97
CA SER A 148 13.38 -18.56 9.65
C SER A 148 13.84 -17.11 9.86
N ARG A 149 13.59 -16.22 8.89
CA ARG A 149 13.86 -14.77 9.03
C ARG A 149 12.84 -14.03 9.89
N LEU A 150 11.56 -14.44 9.84
CA LEU A 150 10.53 -13.92 10.74
C LEU A 150 10.90 -14.22 12.20
N ILE A 151 11.34 -15.46 12.48
CA ILE A 151 11.85 -15.90 13.79
C ILE A 151 13.13 -15.13 14.14
N ALA A 152 14.12 -15.02 13.24
CA ALA A 152 15.37 -14.30 13.52
C ALA A 152 15.16 -12.80 13.80
N ARG A 153 14.15 -12.15 13.20
CA ARG A 153 13.79 -10.76 13.53
C ARG A 153 13.06 -10.62 14.87
N LEU A 154 12.26 -11.63 15.24
CA LEU A 154 11.62 -11.67 16.56
C LEU A 154 12.63 -11.85 17.70
N HIS A 155 13.85 -12.36 17.43
CA HIS A 155 14.90 -12.51 18.43
C HIS A 155 15.50 -11.18 18.93
N ASN A 156 15.24 -10.06 18.25
CA ASN A 156 15.66 -8.73 18.73
C ASN A 156 14.56 -7.92 19.44
N THR A 157 13.42 -8.56 19.70
CA THR A 157 12.45 -8.14 20.72
C THR A 157 12.35 -9.26 21.73
N GLN A 158 13.12 -9.15 22.81
CA GLN A 158 12.87 -9.97 23.99
C GLN A 158 11.42 -9.79 24.44
N VAL A 159 10.85 -10.89 24.95
CA VAL A 159 9.52 -11.04 25.54
C VAL A 159 8.40 -11.25 24.52
N TRP A 160 8.02 -12.52 24.33
CA TRP A 160 6.63 -13.00 24.47
C TRP A 160 6.48 -14.53 24.22
N LEU A 161 7.54 -15.27 23.88
CA LEU A 161 7.41 -16.70 23.56
C LEU A 161 7.35 -17.65 24.77
N TYR A 162 7.77 -17.22 25.98
CA TYR A 162 7.89 -18.16 27.11
C TYR A 162 6.57 -18.41 27.87
N ARG A 163 5.48 -17.68 27.58
CA ARG A 163 4.23 -17.92 28.30
C ARG A 163 3.48 -19.17 27.81
N MET A 164 3.84 -19.76 26.66
CA MET A 164 2.90 -20.59 25.92
C MET A 164 2.81 -22.08 26.21
N ILE A 165 3.57 -22.67 27.14
CA ILE A 165 3.66 -24.16 27.18
C ILE A 165 3.30 -24.79 28.54
N PHE A 166 3.28 -24.07 29.66
CA PHE A 166 3.02 -24.70 30.97
C PHE A 166 2.12 -23.84 31.87
N GLY A 167 0.81 -24.11 31.83
CA GLY A 167 -0.19 -23.48 32.70
C GLY A 167 -0.69 -24.41 33.81
N SER A 168 0.07 -24.53 34.91
CA SER A 168 -0.41 -24.59 36.30
C SER A 168 0.84 -24.82 37.16
N SER A 169 1.25 -23.99 38.10
CA SER A 169 0.65 -22.90 38.86
C SER A 169 1.72 -21.81 38.97
N SER A 170 1.34 -20.54 38.82
CA SER A 170 2.16 -19.35 38.54
C SER A 170 2.33 -19.01 37.05
N ARG A 171 1.34 -18.28 36.52
CA ARG A 171 1.37 -17.37 35.35
C ARG A 171 2.26 -17.75 34.13
N THR A 172 1.72 -18.61 33.26
CA THR A 172 2.24 -18.88 31.89
C THR A 172 1.03 -19.24 30.99
N VAL A 173 0.76 -18.44 29.95
CA VAL A 173 -0.38 -18.50 29.00
C VAL A 173 -0.01 -19.15 27.66
N SER A 174 -0.56 -20.35 27.40
CA SER A 174 -0.57 -21.14 26.16
C SER A 174 -1.64 -20.74 25.14
N ASP A 175 -1.36 -19.88 24.15
CA ASP A 175 -2.28 -19.63 23.04
C ASP A 175 -2.06 -20.59 21.85
N TYR A 176 -3.17 -21.03 21.26
CA TYR A 176 -3.21 -21.69 19.97
C TYR A 176 -3.60 -20.67 18.91
N LEU A 177 -3.01 -20.78 17.71
CA LEU A 177 -3.43 -20.06 16.51
C LEU A 177 -4.80 -20.59 16.05
N ARG A 178 -5.86 -19.78 16.16
CA ARG A 178 -7.17 -20.06 15.55
C ARG A 178 -7.26 -19.38 14.18
N ILE A 179 -7.34 -20.18 13.12
CA ILE A 179 -7.66 -19.72 11.78
C ILE A 179 -9.18 -19.75 11.62
N TYR A 180 -9.78 -18.59 11.36
CA TYR A 180 -11.20 -18.47 11.03
C TYR A 180 -11.39 -18.69 9.53
N ILE A 181 -12.10 -19.75 9.16
CA ILE A 181 -12.59 -19.98 7.79
C ILE A 181 -14.08 -19.63 7.77
N PRO A 182 -14.53 -18.58 7.05
CA PRO A 182 -15.95 -18.26 6.97
C PRO A 182 -16.68 -19.34 6.17
N LYS A 183 -17.68 -19.99 6.79
CA LYS A 183 -18.68 -20.82 6.07
C LYS A 183 -19.75 -19.90 5.48
N ASN A 184 -19.87 -19.90 4.16
CA ASN A 184 -20.95 -19.33 3.34
C ASN A 184 -21.25 -17.84 3.49
N GLN A 185 -20.75 -17.03 2.55
CA GLN A 185 -21.64 -16.20 1.72
C GLN A 185 -21.12 -16.09 0.30
N LYS A 186 -22.09 -16.11 -0.62
CA LYS A 186 -22.00 -16.18 -2.08
C LYS A 186 -21.38 -14.92 -2.67
N GLU A 187 -20.69 -15.12 -3.79
CA GLU A 187 -20.35 -14.16 -4.85
C GLU A 187 -19.74 -12.80 -4.45
N LEU A 188 -18.45 -12.66 -4.73
CA LEU A 188 -17.87 -11.41 -5.23
C LEU A 188 -16.66 -11.78 -6.10
N LEU A 189 -16.90 -11.87 -7.41
CA LEU A 189 -15.87 -11.79 -8.44
C LEU A 189 -15.14 -10.45 -8.25
N LEU A 190 -13.90 -10.50 -7.77
CA LEU A 190 -12.96 -9.40 -7.93
C LEU A 190 -11.80 -9.90 -8.81
N HIS A 191 -11.94 -9.65 -10.11
CA HIS A 191 -10.80 -9.63 -11.03
C HIS A 191 -9.86 -8.51 -10.59
N ILE A 192 -8.70 -8.87 -10.05
CA ILE A 192 -7.51 -8.03 -10.12
C ILE A 192 -6.38 -8.91 -10.64
N ILE A 193 -6.33 -9.03 -11.96
CA ILE A 193 -5.08 -9.32 -12.67
C ILE A 193 -4.30 -8.01 -12.65
N VAL A 194 -2.99 -8.05 -12.46
CA VAL A 194 -1.99 -7.67 -13.49
C VAL A 194 -0.59 -7.63 -12.88
N LYS A 195 0.20 -8.58 -13.39
CA LYS A 195 1.67 -8.76 -13.50
C LYS A 195 2.53 -8.56 -12.27
#